data_AF-A0AB32ZYZ9-F1
#
_entry.id   AF-A0AB32ZYZ9-F1
#
_cell.length_a   1.000
_cell.length_b   1.000
_cell.length_c   1.000
_cell.angle_alpha   90.00
_cell.angle_beta   90.00
_cell.angle_gamma   90.00
#
_symmetry.space_group_name_H-M   'P 1'
#
loop_
_entity.id
_entity.type
_entity.pdbx_description
1 polymer ?
#
loop_
_entity_poly.entity_id
_entity_poly.type
_entity_poly.pdbx_seq_one_letter_code
_entity_poly.pdbx_strand_id
1 'polypeptide(L)' 'MPIKKWTLQYLVAFPLLATTFSSVQYFKGQSFSYSLEFGVTWAFISISIFAARRIYNFKKRIHCEICNDIQNHKTIE' A
#
# COMPACT_ATOMS: atom_id res chain seq x y z
N MET A 1 -4.96 -5.98 16.24
CA MET A 1 -4.47 -5.80 14.86
C MET A 1 -2.96 -5.70 14.90
N PRO A 2 -2.21 -6.31 13.97
CA PRO A 2 -0.77 -6.13 13.86
C PRO A 2 -0.42 -4.74 13.28
N ILE A 3 -0.92 -3.67 13.91
CA ILE A 3 -0.84 -2.27 13.46
C ILE A 3 0.61 -1.87 13.20
N LYS A 4 1.53 -2.25 14.09
CA LYS A 4 2.97 -1.99 13.92
C LYS A 4 3.54 -2.57 12.62
N LYS A 5 3.13 -3.78 12.22
CA LYS A 5 3.58 -4.40 10.96
C LYS A 5 2.98 -3.67 9.75
N TRP A 6 1.71 -3.32 9.82
CA TRP A 6 1.02 -2.60 8.74
C TRP A 6 1.63 -1.21 8.52
N THR A 7 1.88 -0.46 9.59
CA THR A 7 2.52 0.85 9.51
C THR A 7 3.90 0.76 8.87
N LEU A 8 4.72 -0.22 9.25
CA LEU A 8 6.05 -0.40 8.65
C LEU A 8 5.96 -0.73 7.15
N GLN A 9 5.03 -1.60 6.74
CA GLN A 9 4.83 -1.92 5.33
C GLN A 9 4.39 -0.71 4.52
N TYR A 10 3.46 0.10 5.02
CA TYR A 10 3.02 1.31 4.33
C TYR A 10 4.08 2.41 4.32
N LEU A 11 4.92 2.49 5.36
CA LEU A 11 6.05 3.42 5.42
C LEU A 11 7.08 3.11 4.32
N VAL A 12 7.30 1.83 4.00
CA VAL A 12 8.18 1.41 2.89
C VAL A 12 7.47 1.52 1.53
N ALA A 13 6.19 1.15 1.45
CA ALA A 13 5.43 1.19 0.19
C ALA A 13 5.22 2.62 -0.33
N PHE A 14 5.02 3.59 0.56
CA PHE A 14 4.75 4.98 0.20
C PHE A 14 5.87 5.62 -0.64
N PRO A 15 7.15 5.66 -0.20
CA PRO A 15 8.22 6.23 -1.01
C PRO A 15 8.42 5.45 -2.32
N LEU A 16 8.30 4.12 -2.29
CA LEU A 16 8.39 3.28 -3.50
C LEU A 16 7.36 3.68 -4.57
N LEU A 17 6.09 3.80 -4.17
CA LEU A 17 5.02 4.22 -5.08
C LEU A 17 5.17 5.68 -5.51
N ALA A 18 5.48 6.57 -4.57
CA ALA A 18 5.66 7.99 -4.87
C ALA A 18 6.79 8.22 -5.88
N THR A 19 7.94 7.56 -5.70
CA THR A 19 9.05 7.60 -6.66
C THR A 19 8.62 7.00 -8.00
N THR A 20 7.97 5.84 -8.02
CA THR A 20 7.53 5.19 -9.27
C THR A 20 6.60 6.09 -10.08
N PHE A 21 5.57 6.65 -9.45
CA PHE A 21 4.61 7.54 -10.10
C PHE A 21 5.24 8.87 -10.52
N SER A 22 6.11 9.44 -9.69
CA SER A 22 6.84 10.67 -10.04
C SER A 22 7.75 10.45 -11.23
N SER A 23 8.51 9.35 -11.27
CA SER A 23 9.39 9.00 -12.37
C SER A 23 8.64 8.86 -13.69
N VAL A 24 7.46 8.22 -13.67
CA VAL A 24 6.62 8.09 -14.88
C VAL A 24 6.21 9.46 -15.43
N GLN A 25 5.81 10.40 -14.57
CA GLN A 25 5.43 11.73 -15.05
C GLN A 25 6.62 12.58 -15.48
N TYR A 26 7.74 12.45 -14.78
CA TYR A 26 8.98 13.12 -15.16
C TYR A 26 9.45 12.67 -16.55
N PHE A 27 9.43 11.35 -16.84
CA PHE A 27 9.79 10.83 -18.15
C PHE A 27 8.82 11.21 -19.27
N LYS A 28 7.60 11.62 -18.95
CA LYS A 28 6.66 12.19 -19.93
C LYS A 28 6.96 13.67 -20.27
N GLY A 29 8.01 14.25 -19.69
CA GLY A 29 8.39 15.64 -19.92
C GLY A 29 7.59 16.66 -19.09
N GLN A 30 6.90 16.21 -18.03
CA GLN A 30 6.24 17.11 -17.10
C GLN A 30 7.26 17.82 -16.19
N SER A 31 6.85 18.95 -15.59
CA SER A 31 7.69 19.66 -14.65
C SER A 31 8.00 18.81 -13.41
N PHE A 32 9.14 19.09 -12.77
CA PHE A 32 9.56 18.35 -11.56
C PHE A 32 8.55 18.50 -10.42
N SER A 33 8.06 19.72 -10.16
CA SER A 33 7.04 19.98 -9.12
C SER A 33 5.77 19.18 -9.39
N TYR A 34 5.26 19.24 -10.63
CA TYR A 34 4.05 18.52 -11.01
C TYR A 34 4.22 17.01 -10.86
N SER A 35 5.37 16.48 -11.28
CA SER A 35 5.65 15.04 -11.21
C SER A 35 5.68 14.56 -9.75
N LEU A 36 6.26 15.35 -8.85
CA LEU A 36 6.35 15.05 -7.43
C LEU A 36 4.98 15.14 -6.73
N GLU A 37 4.22 16.21 -6.99
CA GLU A 37 2.84 16.37 -6.49
C GLU A 37 1.95 15.22 -6.96
N PHE A 38 2.05 14.85 -8.24
CA PHE A 38 1.33 13.72 -8.81
C PHE A 38 1.71 12.43 -8.09
N GLY A 39 3.00 12.14 -7.96
CA GLY A 39 3.46 10.89 -7.38
C GLY A 39 3.07 10.74 -5.91
N VAL A 40 3.22 11.79 -5.11
CA VAL A 40 2.81 11.81 -3.70
C VAL A 40 1.30 11.62 -3.56
N THR A 41 0.50 12.36 -4.35
CA THR A 41 -0.96 12.29 -4.30
C THR A 41 -1.47 10.89 -4.66
N TRP A 42 -0.98 10.33 -5.76
CA TRP A 42 -1.41 9.00 -6.21
C TRP A 42 -0.88 7.87 -5.32
N ALA A 43 0.30 8.01 -4.72
CA ALA A 43 0.80 7.07 -3.72
C ALA A 43 -0.10 7.04 -2.48
N PHE A 44 -0.52 8.22 -1.99
CA PHE A 44 -1.42 8.34 -0.86
C PHE A 44 -2.80 7.71 -1.14
N ILE A 45 -3.40 8.01 -2.31
CA ILE A 45 -4.69 7.43 -2.72
C ILE A 45 -4.57 5.90 -2.81
N SER A 46 -3.53 5.40 -3.47
CA SER A 46 -3.31 3.96 -3.65
C SER A 46 -3.20 3.24 -2.31
N ILE A 47 -2.34 3.73 -1.41
CA ILE A 47 -2.17 3.14 -0.07
C ILE A 47 -3.47 3.18 0.73
N SER A 48 -4.24 4.27 0.64
CA SER A 48 -5.51 4.40 1.34
C SER A 48 -6.51 3.33 0.91
N ILE A 49 -6.60 3.03 -0.40
CA ILE A 49 -7.47 1.97 -0.93
C ILE A 49 -7.03 0.59 -0.41
N PHE A 50 -5.73 0.28 -0.47
CA PHE A 50 -5.20 -0.99 0.03
C PHE A 50 -5.39 -1.15 1.54
N ALA A 51 -5.16 -0.08 2.32
CA ALA A 51 -5.37 -0.06 3.76
C ALA A 51 -6.85 -0.29 4.11
N ALA A 52 -7.77 0.41 3.45
CA ALA A 52 -9.21 0.22 3.65
C ALA A 52 -9.65 -1.22 3.34
N ARG A 53 -9.18 -1.79 2.21
CA ARG A 53 -9.50 -3.18 1.83
C ARG A 53 -8.95 -4.18 2.84
N ARG A 54 -7.71 -3.97 3.32
CA ARG A 54 -7.07 -4.83 4.33
C ARG A 54 -7.80 -4.78 5.66
N ILE A 55 -8.20 -3.58 6.11
CA ILE A 55 -9.02 -3.40 7.32
C ILE A 55 -10.37 -4.13 7.18
N TYR A 56 -11.04 -4.00 6.03
CA TYR A 56 -12.29 -4.71 5.77
C TYR A 56 -12.10 -6.24 5.84
N ASN A 57 -11.09 -6.78 5.15
CA ASN A 57 -10.79 -8.22 5.16
C ASN A 57 -10.48 -8.73 6.56
N PHE A 58 -9.69 -7.97 7.32
CA PHE A 58 -9.37 -8.30 8.70
C PHE A 58 -10.63 -8.33 9.59
N LYS A 59 -11.51 -7.32 9.47
CA LYS A 59 -12.78 -7.26 10.22
C LYS A 59 -13.74 -8.38 9.86
N LYS A 60 -13.80 -8.77 8.58
CA LYS A 60 -14.69 -9.82 8.07
C LYS A 60 -14.10 -11.23 8.11
N ARG A 61 -12.89 -11.40 8.64
CA ARG A 61 -12.16 -12.69 8.71
C ARG A 61 -11.98 -13.34 7.32
N ILE A 62 -11.88 -12.52 6.27
CA ILE A 62 -11.64 -12.99 4.91
C ILE A 62 -10.13 -13.23 4.75
N HIS A 63 -9.74 -14.45 4.42
CA HIS A 63 -8.34 -14.81 4.20
C HIS A 63 -7.77 -14.04 3.01
N CYS A 64 -6.65 -13.35 3.23
CA CYS A 64 -5.89 -12.64 2.21
C CYS A 64 -4.48 -13.23 2.18
N GLU A 65 -4.14 -13.91 1.09
CA GLU A 65 -2.85 -14.60 0.94
C GLU A 65 -1.66 -13.65 0.94
N ILE A 66 -1.81 -12.51 0.26
CA ILE A 66 -0.82 -11.41 0.25
C ILE A 66 -0.65 -10.78 1.64
N CYS A 67 -1.73 -10.68 2.41
CA CYS A 67 -1.72 -9.97 3.69
C CYS A 67 -1.20 -10.83 4.83
N ASN A 68 -1.48 -12.14 4.78
CA ASN A 68 -1.13 -13.14 5.80
C ASN A 68 -1.43 -12.67 7.25
N ASP A 69 -2.55 -11.98 7.45
CA ASP A 69 -2.92 -11.40 8.75
C ASP A 69 -3.71 -12.37 9.64
N ILE A 70 -4.26 -13.43 9.06
CA ILE A 70 -5.07 -14.45 9.73
C ILE A 70 -4.32 -15.76 9.49
N GLN A 71 -3.80 -16.39 10.55
CA GLN A 71 -3.26 -17.74 10.42
C GLN A 71 -4.41 -18.65 9.99
N ASN A 72 -4.30 -19.26 8.80
CA ASN A 72 -5.17 -20.36 8.44
C ASN A 72 -5.03 -21.43 9.52
N HIS A 73 -6.12 -21.79 10.18
CA HIS A 73 -6.17 -23.01 10.99
C HIS A 73 -6.10 -24.22 10.05
N LYS A 74 -4.91 -24.47 9.50
CA LYS A 74 -4.53 -25.71 8.81
C LYS A 74 -3.08 -26.06 9.15
N THR A 75 -2.80 -26.11 10.45
CA THR A 75 -1.67 -26.87 10.98
C THR A 75 -2.06 -27.32 12.37
N ILE A 76 -2.77 -28.46 12.45
CA ILE A 76 -2.54 -29.66 13.29
C ILE A 76 -3.38 -30.73 12.56
N GLU A 77 -2.78 -31.69 11.84
CA GLU A 77 -2.59 -33.08 12.32
C GLU A 77 -3.77 -33.64 13.13
#